data_AF-A0A4Y2VLR6-F1
#
_entry.id   AF-A0A4Y2VLR6-F1
#
_cell.length_a   1.000
_cell.length_b   1.000
_cell.length_c   1.000
_cell.angle_alpha   90.00
_cell.angle_beta   90.00
_cell.angle_gamma   90.00
#
_symmetry.space_group_name_H-M   'P 1'
#
loop_
_entity.id
_entity.type
_entity.pdbx_description
1 polymer ?
#
loop_
_entity_poly.entity_id
_entity_poly.type
_entity_poly.pdbx_seq_one_letter_code
_entity_poly.pdbx_strand_id
1 'polypeptide(L)'
;MGHSSENDTPVNDDAWAMPIEPFKKEDMKQPLLAESSFATLFPKYREKYIRECWPLVKSALAEYGVNANLDVVEGSMTVMTTRKTWDPYIILKARDVIKLIARGVPYEQ
;
A
#
# COMPACT_ATOMS: atom_id res chain seq x y z
N MET A 1 -33.78 19.51 -30.22
CA MET A 1 -33.21 19.32 -28.86
C MET A 1 -32.01 18.39 -28.98
N GLY A 2 -30.80 18.96 -28.93
CA GLY A 2 -29.56 18.18 -28.97
C GLY A 2 -29.39 17.37 -27.69
N HIS A 3 -28.94 16.13 -27.84
CA HIS A 3 -28.24 15.41 -26.79
C HIS A 3 -26.82 15.18 -27.28
N SER A 4 -25.90 15.58 -26.42
CA SER A 4 -24.50 15.86 -26.68
C SER A 4 -23.73 14.62 -27.11
N SER A 5 -22.80 14.85 -28.02
CA SER A 5 -21.71 13.97 -28.45
C SER A 5 -21.07 13.25 -27.27
N GLU A 6 -21.06 11.92 -27.32
CA GLU A 6 -20.10 11.10 -26.59
C GLU A 6 -18.69 11.63 -26.85
N ASN A 7 -17.93 11.85 -25.79
CA ASN A 7 -16.53 12.24 -25.87
C ASN A 7 -15.76 11.11 -26.55
N ASP A 8 -15.64 11.19 -27.87
CA ASP A 8 -14.72 10.40 -28.68
C ASP A 8 -13.31 10.89 -28.34
N THR A 9 -12.73 10.36 -27.27
CA THR A 9 -11.29 10.52 -27.04
C THR A 9 -10.58 9.88 -28.22
N PRO A 10 -9.73 10.62 -28.97
CA PRO A 10 -9.00 10.02 -30.07
C PRO A 10 -8.23 8.83 -29.50
N VAL A 11 -8.43 7.65 -30.08
CA VAL A 11 -7.65 6.46 -29.77
C VAL A 11 -6.19 6.84 -30.02
N ASN A 12 -5.49 7.18 -28.94
CA ASN A 12 -4.08 7.49 -28.96
C ASN A 12 -3.34 6.20 -29.32
N ASP A 13 -2.43 6.24 -30.30
CA ASP A 13 -1.64 5.08 -30.74
C ASP A 13 -0.82 4.45 -29.59
N ASP A 14 -0.58 5.20 -28.51
CA ASP A 14 -0.07 4.68 -27.25
C ASP A 14 -1.20 4.22 -26.33
N ALA A 15 -1.54 2.92 -26.42
CA ALA A 15 -2.47 2.23 -25.51
C ALA A 15 -2.10 2.35 -24.00
N TRP A 16 -0.88 2.82 -23.69
CA TRP A 16 -0.36 3.02 -22.33
C TRP A 16 -0.49 4.47 -21.82
N ALA A 17 -0.97 5.41 -22.64
CA ALA A 17 -1.13 6.81 -22.26
C ALA A 17 -2.44 7.12 -21.50
N MET A 18 -3.26 6.11 -21.22
CA MET A 18 -4.50 6.29 -20.47
C MET A 18 -4.20 6.66 -19.00
N PRO A 19 -4.75 7.77 -18.46
CA PRO A 19 -4.56 8.14 -17.07
C PRO A 19 -5.29 7.13 -16.17
N ILE A 20 -4.53 6.43 -15.31
CA ILE A 20 -5.08 5.52 -14.31
C ILE A 20 -5.58 6.37 -13.14
N GLU A 21 -6.90 6.46 -12.96
CA GLU A 21 -7.46 7.18 -11.83
C GLU A 21 -7.13 6.46 -10.50
N PRO A 22 -6.72 7.20 -9.44
CA PRO A 22 -6.45 6.60 -8.14
C PRO A 22 -7.75 6.08 -7.52
N PHE A 23 -7.69 4.88 -6.94
CA PHE A 23 -8.81 4.28 -6.23
C PHE A 23 -9.24 5.20 -5.08
N LYS A 24 -10.54 5.49 -4.95
CA LYS A 24 -11.11 6.33 -3.90
C LYS A 24 -11.71 5.45 -2.82
N LYS A 25 -11.87 6.00 -1.62
CA LYS A 25 -12.51 5.30 -0.48
C LYS A 25 -13.94 4.85 -0.78
N GLU A 26 -14.61 5.52 -1.71
CA GLU A 26 -16.02 5.30 -2.08
C GLU A 26 -16.20 4.18 -3.11
N ASP A 27 -15.13 3.77 -3.80
CA ASP A 27 -15.19 2.75 -4.85
C ASP A 27 -15.42 1.34 -4.26
N MET A 28 -15.09 1.14 -2.98
CA MET A 28 -15.26 -0.14 -2.29
C MET A 28 -16.64 -0.24 -1.63
N LYS A 29 -17.55 -0.99 -2.28
CA LYS A 29 -18.94 -1.18 -1.80
C LYS A 29 -19.06 -2.15 -0.61
N GLN A 30 -18.10 -3.06 -0.44
CA GLN A 30 -18.12 -4.11 0.57
C GLN A 30 -16.73 -4.31 1.17
N PRO A 31 -16.60 -4.70 2.45
CA PRO A 31 -15.31 -4.98 3.06
C PRO A 31 -14.65 -6.25 2.48
N LEU A 32 -13.33 -6.36 2.64
CA LEU A 32 -12.59 -7.56 2.26
C LEU A 32 -13.11 -8.80 3.01
N LEU A 33 -13.34 -9.88 2.27
CA LEU A 33 -13.79 -11.16 2.82
C LEU A 33 -12.69 -11.89 3.60
N ALA A 34 -11.46 -11.84 3.08
CA ALA A 34 -10.30 -12.53 3.62
C ALA A 34 -9.18 -11.52 3.94
N GLU A 35 -8.37 -11.84 4.94
CA GLU A 35 -7.15 -11.06 5.20
C GLU A 35 -5.99 -11.56 4.33
N SER A 36 -5.18 -10.63 3.86
CA SER A 36 -3.87 -10.90 3.27
C SER A 36 -2.80 -10.42 4.23
N SER A 37 -1.77 -11.24 4.45
CA SER A 37 -0.65 -10.94 5.34
C SER A 37 0.67 -11.22 4.65
N PHE A 38 1.63 -10.32 4.83
CA PHE A 38 3.00 -10.46 4.33
C PHE A 38 4.00 -10.15 5.44
N ALA A 39 4.99 -11.02 5.60
CA ALA A 39 6.09 -10.82 6.53
C ALA A 39 7.42 -10.69 5.79
N THR A 40 8.37 -9.96 6.36
CA THR A 40 9.74 -9.85 5.86
C THR A 40 10.70 -9.77 7.05
N LEU A 41 11.72 -10.64 7.03
CA LEU A 41 12.81 -10.62 8.01
C LEU A 41 13.77 -9.47 7.72
N PHE A 42 14.35 -8.87 8.77
CA PHE A 42 15.38 -7.85 8.68
C PHE A 42 16.63 -8.21 9.50
N PRO A 43 17.81 -7.74 9.08
CA PRO A 43 19.04 -8.04 9.81
C PRO A 43 19.16 -7.22 11.11
N LYS A 44 19.77 -7.81 12.14
CA LYS A 44 19.89 -7.21 13.49
C LYS A 44 20.48 -5.80 13.51
N TYR A 45 21.47 -5.51 12.66
CA TYR A 45 22.10 -4.19 12.61
C TYR A 45 21.12 -3.06 12.25
N ARG A 46 19.99 -3.40 11.63
CA ARG A 46 18.98 -2.45 11.16
C ARG A 46 17.84 -2.22 12.15
N GLU A 47 17.76 -3.04 13.19
CA GLU A 47 16.70 -3.01 14.20
C GLU A 47 16.54 -1.62 14.82
N LYS A 48 17.66 -0.97 15.18
CA LYS A 48 17.63 0.36 15.80
C LYS A 48 16.90 1.38 14.92
N TYR A 49 17.25 1.43 13.64
CA TYR A 49 16.63 2.33 12.68
C TYR A 49 15.16 1.99 12.46
N ILE A 50 14.84 0.72 12.25
CA ILE A 50 13.47 0.26 12.04
C ILE A 50 12.59 0.63 13.24
N ARG A 51 13.09 0.43 14.46
CA ARG A 51 12.36 0.77 15.69
C ARG A 51 12.08 2.27 15.82
N GLU A 52 13.01 3.12 15.38
CA GLU A 52 12.85 4.59 15.39
C GLU A 52 11.83 5.06 14.35
N CYS A 53 11.86 4.52 13.12
CA CYS A 53 10.93 4.93 12.05
C CYS A 53 9.58 4.19 12.06
N TRP A 54 9.46 3.07 12.79
CA TRP A 54 8.24 2.23 12.78
C TRP A 54 6.93 2.97 13.09
N PRO A 55 6.87 3.90 14.06
CA PRO A 55 5.65 4.65 14.33
C PRO A 55 5.14 5.43 13.11
N LEU A 56 6.06 5.96 12.30
CA LEU A 56 5.72 6.70 11.08
C LEU A 56 5.14 5.78 10.02
N VAL A 57 5.79 4.63 9.78
CA VAL A 57 5.31 3.59 8.87
C VAL A 57 3.91 3.11 9.28
N LYS A 58 3.70 2.87 10.58
CA LYS A 58 2.41 2.42 11.11
C LYS A 58 1.32 3.47 10.92
N SER A 59 1.62 4.75 11.11
CA SER A 59 0.69 5.85 10.86
C SER A 59 0.32 5.93 9.39
N ALA A 60 1.30 5.91 8.49
CA ALA A 60 1.07 6.00 7.05
C ALA A 60 0.21 4.83 6.52
N LEU A 61 0.48 3.60 6.97
CA LEU A 61 -0.31 2.42 6.57
C LEU A 61 -1.72 2.39 7.20
N ALA A 62 -1.89 2.97 8.39
CA ALA A 62 -3.18 3.04 9.06
C ALA A 62 -4.21 3.89 8.30
N GLU A 63 -3.77 4.92 7.55
CA GLU A 63 -4.65 5.74 6.70
C GLU A 63 -5.34 4.94 5.59
N TYR A 64 -4.69 3.85 5.17
CA TYR A 64 -5.20 2.90 4.18
C TYR A 64 -5.91 1.70 4.83
N GLY A 65 -6.03 1.68 6.15
CA GLY A 65 -6.60 0.55 6.89
C GLY A 65 -5.74 -0.70 6.88
N VAL A 66 -4.42 -0.58 6.65
CA VAL A 66 -3.47 -1.70 6.74
C VAL A 66 -2.84 -1.69 8.13
N ASN A 67 -2.81 -2.84 8.79
CA ASN A 67 -2.15 -2.99 10.07
C ASN A 67 -0.69 -3.43 9.85
N ALA A 68 0.23 -2.81 10.60
CA ALA A 68 1.66 -3.10 10.54
C ALA A 68 2.18 -3.46 11.94
N ASN A 69 2.82 -4.63 12.04
CA ASN A 69 3.43 -5.14 13.27
C ASN A 69 4.95 -5.33 13.12
N LEU A 70 5.70 -5.03 14.18
CA LEU A 70 7.15 -5.19 14.26
C LEU A 70 7.45 -6.18 15.38
N ASP A 71 8.05 -7.31 15.02
CA ASP A 71 8.59 -8.28 15.97
C ASP A 71 10.11 -8.09 16.07
N VAL A 72 10.55 -7.56 17.22
CA VAL A 72 11.98 -7.33 17.51
C VAL A 72 12.67 -8.61 17.99
N VAL A 73 11.93 -9.58 18.52
CA VAL A 73 12.48 -10.85 19.01
C VAL A 73 12.82 -11.76 17.83
N GLU A 74 11.88 -11.90 16.89
CA GLU A 74 12.09 -12.65 15.65
C GLU A 74 12.91 -11.85 14.61
N GLY A 75 12.85 -10.52 14.68
CA GLY A 75 13.46 -9.65 13.67
C GLY A 75 12.64 -9.61 12.38
N SER A 76 11.31 -9.53 12.51
CA SER A 76 10.36 -9.58 11.40
C SER A 76 9.42 -8.36 11.37
N MET A 77 9.08 -7.90 10.17
CA MET A 77 8.06 -6.88 9.92
C MET A 77 6.90 -7.53 9.20
N THR A 78 5.68 -7.32 9.68
CA THR A 78 4.46 -7.92 9.12
C THR A 78 3.44 -6.84 8.78
N VAL A 79 2.86 -6.92 7.59
CA VAL A 79 1.72 -6.08 7.16
C VAL A 79 0.53 -6.96 6.85
N MET A 80 -0.66 -6.52 7.28
CA MET A 80 -1.90 -7.27 7.10
C MET A 80 -3.05 -6.34 6.74
N THR A 81 -3.90 -6.75 5.80
CA THR A 81 -5.14 -6.04 5.47
C THR A 81 -6.13 -6.16 6.61
N THR A 82 -7.01 -5.18 6.77
CA THR A 82 -8.12 -5.23 7.72
C THR A 82 -9.46 -5.10 7.01
N ARG A 83 -10.57 -5.28 7.74
CA ARG A 83 -11.91 -5.00 7.20
C ARG A 83 -12.14 -3.53 6.83
N LYS A 84 -11.24 -2.63 7.25
CA LYS A 84 -11.27 -1.19 6.93
C LYS A 84 -10.39 -0.83 5.73
N THR A 85 -9.64 -1.79 5.18
CA THR A 85 -8.86 -1.58 3.96
C THR A 85 -9.82 -1.31 2.82
N TRP A 86 -9.71 -0.12 2.22
CA TRP A 86 -10.60 0.33 1.16
C TRP A 86 -10.01 0.10 -0.24
N ASP A 87 -8.68 0.03 -0.37
CA ASP A 87 -8.00 -0.32 -1.62
C ASP A 87 -7.47 -1.77 -1.51
N PRO A 88 -7.96 -2.74 -2.31
CA PRO A 88 -7.48 -4.12 -2.25
C PRO A 88 -6.01 -4.27 -2.70
N TYR A 89 -5.48 -3.36 -3.53
CA TYR A 89 -4.12 -3.44 -4.06
C TYR A 89 -3.07 -2.82 -3.11
N ILE A 90 -3.50 -2.03 -2.11
CA ILE A 90 -2.59 -1.33 -1.20
C ILE A 90 -1.66 -2.28 -0.43
N ILE A 91 -2.10 -3.51 -0.17
CA ILE A 91 -1.30 -4.51 0.55
C ILE A 91 -0.01 -4.87 -0.20
N LEU A 92 -0.02 -4.80 -1.53
CA LEU A 92 1.16 -5.06 -2.36
C LEU A 92 2.16 -3.91 -2.24
N LYS A 93 1.68 -2.66 -2.21
CA LYS A 93 2.52 -1.50 -1.93
C LYS A 93 3.10 -1.56 -0.51
N ALA A 94 2.29 -1.94 0.48
CA ALA A 94 2.74 -2.12 1.87
C ALA A 94 3.84 -3.20 1.99
N ARG A 95 3.68 -4.33 1.28
CA ARG A 95 4.70 -5.37 1.17
C ARG A 95 6.02 -4.82 0.61
N ASP A 96 5.94 -3.98 -0.41
CA ASP A 96 7.13 -3.41 -1.04
C ASP A 96 7.82 -2.38 -0.13
N VAL A 97 7.05 -1.60 0.63
CA VAL A 97 7.58 -0.70 1.68
C VAL A 97 8.39 -1.47 2.72
N ILE A 98 7.83 -2.52 3.35
CA ILE A 98 8.58 -3.30 4.36
C ILE A 98 9.82 -3.99 3.78
N LYS A 99 9.77 -4.39 2.49
CA LYS A 99 10.91 -4.96 1.77
C LYS A 99 12.02 -3.96 1.47
N LEU A 100 11.68 -2.71 1.16
CA LEU A 100 12.64 -1.63 0.93
C LEU A 100 13.29 -1.21 2.25
N ILE A 101 12.46 -1.07 3.30
CA ILE A 101 12.93 -0.81 4.66
C ILE A 101 13.85 -1.93 5.10
N ALA A 102 13.56 -3.22 4.86
CA ALA A 102 14.48 -4.30 5.24
C ALA A 102 15.85 -4.22 4.51
N ARG A 103 15.88 -3.72 3.28
CA ARG A 103 17.05 -3.76 2.39
C ARG A 103 18.05 -2.64 2.56
N GLY A 104 17.63 -1.43 2.89
CA GLY A 104 18.53 -0.30 2.65
C GLY A 104 17.90 1.05 2.82
N VAL A 105 16.63 1.14 2.46
CA VAL A 105 16.02 2.41 2.13
C VAL A 105 15.53 3.11 3.41
N PRO A 106 15.91 4.39 3.62
CA PRO A 106 15.38 5.19 4.71
C PRO A 106 13.93 5.62 4.41
N TYR A 107 13.16 5.90 5.46
CA TYR A 107 11.75 6.26 5.37
C TYR A 107 11.49 7.66 4.80
N GLU A 108 12.39 8.62 5.01
CA GLU A 108 12.19 10.05 4.66
C GLU A 108 12.35 10.37 3.15
N GLN A 109 12.18 9.40 2.26
CA GLN A 109 12.33 9.60 0.81
C GLN A 109 11.07 10.17 0.14
#